data_AF-A0A5Q4BLA8-F1
#
_entry.id   AF-A0A5Q4BLA8-F1
#
_cell.length_a   1.000
_cell.length_b   1.000
_cell.length_c   1.000
_cell.angle_alpha   90.00
_cell.angle_beta   90.00
_cell.angle_gamma   90.00
#
_symmetry.space_group_name_H-M   'P 1'
#
loop_
_entity.id
_entity.type
_entity.pdbx_description
1 polymer ?
#
loop_
_entity_poly.entity_id
_entity_poly.type
_entity_poly.pdbx_seq_one_letter_code
_entity_poly.pdbx_strand_id
1 'polypeptide(L)'
;MTTLHRAETTFAISEFKTYNFTSNTFIKRERPLTERGVNRSGQPVTDPWLGQRFTNEAKALQLIRDFTNIPVPKVVSYGNDQDGLWYLETELITKSVRCDMAGDSCRMPHLHNTHSGYCLQCATIAKNNADNFVRETVLPQLRALTSNTTGLEGFVNPPGWVLEYDKRQEWPVKKSVTRDFVFCHHDLTSYNILLDWQTLDVKAVIDWEDCGFFPPEIQQWKYTRAERFELFEDTALVQKHISLILPE
;
A
#
# COMPACT_ATOMS: atom_id res chain seq x y z
N MET A 1 -17.43 -31.56 8.56
CA MET A 1 -17.40 -30.36 9.43
C MET A 1 -17.72 -29.17 8.56
N THR A 2 -18.89 -28.58 8.78
CA THR A 2 -19.54 -27.61 7.91
C THR A 2 -18.83 -26.27 8.01
N THR A 3 -18.07 -25.89 6.97
CA THR A 3 -17.50 -24.55 6.85
C THR A 3 -18.66 -23.57 6.69
N LEU A 4 -18.98 -22.82 7.74
CA LEU A 4 -19.82 -21.64 7.63
C LEU A 4 -19.11 -20.70 6.67
N HIS A 5 -19.59 -20.62 5.41
CA HIS A 5 -19.21 -19.57 4.50
C HIS A 5 -19.53 -18.24 5.20
N ARG A 6 -18.49 -17.52 5.65
CA ARG A 6 -18.66 -16.13 6.07
C ARG A 6 -19.20 -15.39 4.85
N ALA A 7 -20.28 -14.64 5.02
CA ALA A 7 -20.82 -13.82 3.95
C ALA A 7 -19.76 -12.77 3.55
N GLU A 8 -19.10 -13.01 2.41
CA GLU A 8 -18.16 -12.09 1.78
C GLU A 8 -18.94 -11.08 0.93
N THR A 9 -18.57 -9.79 1.01
CA THR A 9 -19.14 -8.74 0.16
C THR A 9 -18.02 -8.08 -0.65
N THR A 10 -18.14 -8.09 -1.98
CA THR A 10 -17.22 -7.37 -2.86
C THR A 10 -17.45 -5.86 -2.75
N PHE A 11 -16.38 -5.14 -2.41
CA PHE A 11 -16.39 -3.69 -2.25
C PHE A 11 -15.80 -2.97 -3.46
N ALA A 12 -14.73 -3.51 -4.05
CA ALA A 12 -14.07 -2.91 -5.19
C ALA A 12 -13.40 -3.97 -6.07
N ILE A 13 -13.12 -3.60 -7.32
CA ILE A 13 -12.44 -4.41 -8.31
C ILE A 13 -11.41 -3.53 -9.02
N SER A 14 -10.18 -4.01 -9.18
CA SER A 14 -9.15 -3.44 -10.05
C SER A 14 -8.85 -4.38 -11.22
N GLU A 15 -7.91 -4.01 -12.09
CA GLU A 15 -7.48 -4.86 -13.21
C GLU A 15 -7.07 -6.27 -12.74
N PHE A 16 -6.33 -6.36 -11.64
CA PHE A 16 -5.73 -7.62 -11.17
C PHE A 16 -6.37 -8.20 -9.90
N LYS A 17 -7.16 -7.42 -9.15
CA LYS A 17 -7.61 -7.82 -7.81
C LYS A 17 -9.09 -7.56 -7.56
N THR A 18 -9.72 -8.42 -6.78
CA THR A 18 -10.96 -8.12 -6.08
C THR A 18 -10.66 -7.77 -4.62
N TYR A 19 -11.48 -6.88 -4.08
CA TYR A 19 -11.40 -6.42 -2.70
C TYR A 19 -12.72 -6.72 -2.01
N ASN A 20 -12.68 -7.61 -1.04
CA ASN A 20 -13.85 -8.13 -0.34
C ASN A 20 -13.74 -7.85 1.15
N PHE A 21 -14.88 -7.69 1.82
CA PHE A 21 -14.93 -7.65 3.28
C PHE A 21 -15.87 -8.72 3.81
N THR A 22 -15.53 -9.22 5.00
CA THR A 22 -16.48 -9.91 5.88
C THR A 22 -16.87 -8.97 7.02
N SER A 23 -17.55 -9.48 8.05
CA SER A 23 -17.83 -8.69 9.25
C SER A 23 -16.57 -8.26 10.03
N ASN A 24 -15.44 -8.96 9.84
CA ASN A 24 -14.22 -8.75 10.62
C ASN A 24 -12.92 -8.81 9.82
N THR A 25 -12.95 -9.11 8.52
CA THR A 25 -11.74 -9.20 7.69
C THR A 25 -11.86 -8.43 6.38
N PHE A 26 -10.71 -8.00 5.87
CA PHE A 26 -10.53 -7.48 4.52
C PHE A 26 -9.69 -8.47 3.71
N ILE A 27 -10.15 -8.79 2.51
CA ILE A 27 -9.55 -9.79 1.64
C ILE A 27 -9.22 -9.13 0.30
N LYS A 28 -7.93 -9.09 -0.03
CA LYS A 28 -7.46 -8.89 -1.40
C LYS A 28 -7.35 -10.27 -2.05
N ARG A 29 -7.91 -10.45 -3.24
CA ARG A 29 -7.81 -11.71 -3.99
C ARG A 29 -7.47 -11.43 -5.44
N GLU A 30 -6.59 -12.23 -6.02
CA GLU A 30 -6.29 -12.22 -7.44
C GLU A 30 -7.55 -12.45 -8.28
N ARG A 31 -7.68 -11.73 -9.39
CA ARG A 31 -8.75 -11.96 -10.36
C ARG A 31 -8.37 -13.08 -11.32
N PRO A 32 -9.28 -14.02 -11.63
CA PRO A 32 -9.08 -14.99 -12.70
C PRO A 32 -8.70 -14.32 -14.02
N LEU A 33 -7.83 -14.94 -14.82
CA LEU A 33 -7.43 -14.41 -16.14
C LEU A 33 -8.62 -14.17 -17.07
N THR A 34 -9.66 -15.00 -16.95
CA THR A 34 -10.90 -14.90 -17.74
C THR A 34 -11.72 -13.64 -17.44
N GLU A 35 -11.45 -12.96 -16.32
CA GLU A 35 -12.15 -11.76 -15.91
C GLU A 35 -11.35 -10.47 -16.17
N ARG A 36 -10.07 -10.58 -16.56
CA ARG A 36 -9.19 -9.44 -16.79
C ARG A 36 -9.42 -8.83 -18.17
N GLY A 37 -9.00 -7.58 -18.33
CA GLY A 37 -8.89 -6.97 -19.65
C GLY A 37 -7.90 -7.73 -20.53
N VAL A 38 -7.92 -7.46 -21.83
CA VAL A 38 -7.00 -8.05 -22.80
C VAL A 38 -6.03 -7.01 -23.35
N ASN A 39 -4.81 -7.45 -23.66
CA ASN A 39 -3.81 -6.65 -24.34
C ASN A 39 -4.10 -6.52 -25.85
N ARG A 40 -3.26 -5.80 -26.59
CA ARG A 40 -3.41 -5.61 -28.05
C ARG A 40 -3.39 -6.91 -28.86
N SER A 41 -2.82 -7.97 -28.30
CA SER A 41 -2.78 -9.32 -28.90
C SER A 41 -3.98 -10.19 -28.50
N GLY A 42 -4.96 -9.65 -27.78
CA GLY A 42 -6.15 -10.36 -27.33
C GLY A 42 -5.93 -11.31 -26.15
N GLN A 43 -4.75 -11.28 -25.51
CA GLN A 43 -4.44 -12.10 -24.35
C GLN A 43 -4.78 -11.35 -23.06
N PRO A 44 -5.24 -12.03 -21.99
CA PRO A 44 -5.46 -11.39 -20.70
C PRO A 44 -4.24 -10.64 -20.19
N VAL A 45 -4.44 -9.46 -19.59
CA VAL A 45 -3.36 -8.70 -18.98
C VAL A 45 -2.84 -9.44 -17.74
N THR A 46 -1.53 -9.56 -17.63
CA THR A 46 -0.85 -10.24 -16.52
C THR A 46 0.12 -9.29 -15.82
N ASP A 47 0.29 -9.50 -14.52
CA ASP A 47 1.39 -8.96 -13.72
C ASP A 47 2.23 -10.16 -13.27
N PRO A 48 3.49 -10.31 -13.75
CA PRO A 48 4.32 -11.46 -13.44
C PRO A 48 4.72 -11.54 -11.96
N TRP A 49 4.56 -10.45 -11.20
CA TRP A 49 4.93 -10.38 -9.79
C TRP A 49 3.74 -10.38 -8.84
N LEU A 50 2.51 -10.57 -9.35
CA LEU A 50 1.30 -10.41 -8.57
C LEU A 50 1.32 -11.26 -7.28
N GLY A 51 1.66 -12.55 -7.39
CA GLY A 51 1.76 -13.45 -6.24
C GLY A 51 2.84 -13.07 -5.24
N GLN A 52 4.00 -12.63 -5.74
CA GLN A 52 5.09 -12.13 -4.92
C GLN A 52 4.67 -10.85 -4.18
N ARG A 53 3.89 -9.95 -4.80
CA ARG A 53 3.36 -8.73 -4.17
C ARG A 53 2.38 -9.04 -3.02
N PHE A 54 1.52 -10.05 -3.16
CA PHE A 54 0.68 -10.54 -2.06
C PHE A 54 1.52 -11.05 -0.87
N THR A 55 2.54 -11.86 -1.17
CA THR A 55 3.45 -12.39 -0.16
C THR A 55 4.28 -11.28 0.49
N ASN A 56 4.72 -10.30 -0.30
CA ASN A 56 5.46 -9.13 0.15
C ASN A 56 4.64 -8.29 1.13
N GLU A 57 3.38 -8.00 0.80
CA GLU A 57 2.47 -7.26 1.68
C GLU A 57 2.27 -7.98 3.01
N ALA A 58 2.04 -9.31 3.01
CA ALA A 58 1.86 -10.08 4.23
C ALA A 58 3.10 -10.00 5.15
N LYS A 59 4.29 -10.18 4.59
CA LYS A 59 5.57 -10.11 5.32
C LYS A 59 5.86 -8.70 5.83
N ALA A 60 5.55 -7.69 5.03
CA ALA A 60 5.69 -6.30 5.41
C ALA A 60 4.81 -5.94 6.60
N LEU A 61 3.54 -6.33 6.57
CA LEU A 61 2.61 -6.11 7.67
C LEU A 61 3.10 -6.75 8.97
N GLN A 62 3.67 -7.96 8.90
CA GLN A 62 4.28 -8.63 10.05
C GLN A 62 5.50 -7.85 10.55
N LEU A 63 6.45 -7.50 9.68
CA LEU A 63 7.65 -6.75 10.03
C LEU A 63 7.32 -5.40 10.69
N ILE A 64 6.42 -4.63 10.09
CA ILE A 64 6.01 -3.32 10.63
C ILE A 64 5.36 -3.48 12.00
N ARG A 65 4.51 -4.50 12.18
CA ARG A 65 3.86 -4.77 13.46
C ARG A 65 4.83 -5.20 14.54
N ASP A 66 5.84 -5.98 14.19
CA ASP A 66 6.78 -6.56 15.16
C ASP A 66 7.86 -5.56 15.61
N PHE A 67 8.25 -4.63 14.72
CA PHE A 67 9.40 -3.76 14.95
C PHE A 67 9.09 -2.25 14.99
N THR A 68 7.81 -1.86 14.89
CA THR A 68 7.39 -0.46 14.94
C THR A 68 6.09 -0.31 15.74
N ASN A 69 5.74 0.94 16.04
CA ASN A 69 4.43 1.31 16.55
C ASN A 69 3.52 1.91 15.46
N ILE A 70 3.86 1.75 14.17
CA ILE A 70 2.99 2.16 13.07
C ILE A 70 1.78 1.20 13.08
N PRO A 71 0.54 1.71 13.18
CA PRO A 71 -0.62 0.85 13.19
C PRO A 71 -0.83 0.31 11.77
N VAL A 72 -0.91 -1.01 11.67
CA VAL A 72 -1.16 -1.74 10.42
C VAL A 72 -2.15 -2.87 10.67
N PRO A 73 -2.95 -3.29 9.67
CA PRO A 73 -3.84 -4.43 9.82
C PRO A 73 -3.07 -5.71 10.16
N LYS A 74 -3.57 -6.47 11.14
CA LYS A 74 -3.07 -7.80 11.45
C LYS A 74 -3.35 -8.74 10.28
N VAL A 75 -2.32 -9.46 9.82
CA VAL A 75 -2.47 -10.56 8.87
C VAL A 75 -3.24 -11.71 9.53
N VAL A 76 -4.29 -12.18 8.87
CA VAL A 76 -5.07 -13.36 9.28
C VAL A 76 -4.57 -14.59 8.53
N SER A 77 -4.50 -14.51 7.20
CA SER A 77 -4.04 -15.59 6.33
C SER A 77 -3.62 -15.04 4.96
N TYR A 78 -2.78 -15.76 4.23
CA TYR A 78 -2.40 -15.42 2.85
C TYR A 78 -1.87 -16.67 2.15
N GLY A 79 -1.84 -16.67 0.82
CA GLY A 79 -1.34 -17.79 0.01
C GLY A 79 -2.18 -17.96 -1.25
N ASN A 80 -2.38 -19.21 -1.67
CA ASN A 80 -3.30 -19.55 -2.76
C ASN A 80 -4.59 -20.15 -2.21
N ASP A 81 -5.72 -19.78 -2.80
CA ASP A 81 -7.00 -20.42 -2.51
C ASP A 81 -7.15 -21.77 -3.24
N GLN A 82 -8.35 -22.36 -3.17
CA GLN A 82 -8.63 -23.68 -3.75
C GLN A 82 -8.53 -23.69 -5.29
N ASP A 83 -8.67 -22.53 -5.92
CA ASP A 83 -8.58 -22.34 -7.37
C ASP A 83 -7.15 -21.95 -7.81
N GLY A 84 -6.22 -21.88 -6.85
CA GLY A 84 -4.83 -21.48 -7.09
C GLY A 84 -4.62 -19.97 -7.17
N LEU A 85 -5.65 -19.16 -6.91
CA LEU A 85 -5.55 -17.70 -6.98
C LEU A 85 -4.92 -17.14 -5.71
N TRP A 86 -4.04 -16.15 -5.87
CA TRP A 86 -3.39 -15.52 -4.72
C TRP A 86 -4.36 -14.70 -3.88
N TYR A 87 -4.19 -14.70 -2.56
CA TYR A 87 -4.97 -13.85 -1.67
C TYR A 87 -4.17 -13.42 -0.44
N LEU A 88 -4.64 -12.32 0.17
CA LEU A 88 -4.24 -11.83 1.48
C LEU A 88 -5.50 -11.43 2.25
N GLU A 89 -5.68 -12.03 3.42
CA GLU A 89 -6.70 -11.68 4.40
C GLU A 89 -6.08 -10.98 5.61
N THR A 90 -6.64 -9.84 5.98
CA THR A 90 -6.24 -9.04 7.14
C THR A 90 -7.44 -8.73 8.02
N GLU A 91 -7.19 -8.27 9.24
CA GLU A 91 -8.25 -7.70 10.07
C GLU A 91 -8.90 -6.49 9.36
N LEU A 92 -10.22 -6.39 9.48
CA LEU A 92 -10.94 -5.21 9.02
C LEU A 92 -10.75 -4.08 10.02
N ILE A 93 -10.14 -2.97 9.58
CA ILE A 93 -10.14 -1.73 10.34
C ILE A 93 -11.55 -1.14 10.27
N THR A 94 -12.37 -1.46 11.26
CA THR A 94 -13.77 -0.99 11.31
C THR A 94 -13.85 0.48 11.66
N LYS A 95 -15.00 1.12 11.37
CA LYS A 95 -15.25 2.53 11.73
C LYS A 95 -14.14 3.45 11.22
N SER A 96 -13.72 3.26 9.98
CA SER A 96 -12.68 4.06 9.36
C SER A 96 -13.11 4.64 8.02
N VAL A 97 -12.39 5.67 7.59
CA VAL A 97 -12.48 6.28 6.27
C VAL A 97 -11.07 6.43 5.72
N ARG A 98 -10.86 6.30 4.41
CA ARG A 98 -9.58 6.70 3.81
C ARG A 98 -9.39 8.21 3.97
N CYS A 99 -8.16 8.64 4.23
CA CYS A 99 -7.85 10.05 4.48
C CYS A 99 -8.26 10.94 3.30
N ASP A 100 -8.15 10.46 2.06
CA ASP A 100 -8.57 11.21 0.87
C ASP A 100 -10.10 11.38 0.73
N MET A 101 -10.89 10.53 1.38
CA MET A 101 -12.35 10.55 1.39
C MET A 101 -12.94 11.16 2.69
N ALA A 102 -12.09 11.67 3.58
CA ALA A 102 -12.53 12.24 4.85
C ALA A 102 -13.45 13.46 4.68
N GLY A 103 -13.27 14.20 3.57
CA GLY A 103 -14.06 15.38 3.23
C GLY A 103 -15.38 15.10 2.53
N ASP A 104 -15.64 13.89 2.03
CA ASP A 104 -16.81 13.61 1.17
C ASP A 104 -18.15 13.85 1.87
N SER A 105 -18.15 13.78 3.20
CA SER A 105 -19.27 14.16 4.06
C SER A 105 -18.74 14.65 5.40
N CYS A 106 -19.52 15.50 6.08
CA CYS A 106 -19.16 15.96 7.40
C CYS A 106 -19.15 14.80 8.41
N ARG A 107 -18.00 14.57 9.02
CA ARG A 107 -17.79 13.53 10.06
C ARG A 107 -18.02 14.05 11.48
N MET A 108 -18.02 15.37 11.65
CA MET A 108 -18.16 16.06 12.95
C MET A 108 -19.26 17.13 12.88
N PRO A 109 -20.53 16.77 12.60
CA PRO A 109 -21.62 17.76 12.39
C PRO A 109 -21.96 18.60 13.62
N HIS A 110 -21.51 18.18 14.81
CA HIS A 110 -21.64 18.95 16.05
C HIS A 110 -20.58 20.05 16.18
N LEU A 111 -19.47 19.97 15.43
CA LEU A 111 -18.39 20.97 15.41
C LEU A 111 -18.38 21.77 14.11
N HIS A 112 -18.75 21.15 13.00
CA HIS A 112 -18.76 21.76 11.67
C HIS A 112 -20.19 22.06 11.27
N ASN A 113 -20.45 23.31 10.84
CA ASN A 113 -21.76 23.71 10.33
C ASN A 113 -21.94 23.27 8.86
N THR A 114 -21.72 21.98 8.58
CA THR A 114 -21.86 21.35 7.26
C THR A 114 -22.75 20.12 7.43
N HIS A 115 -23.95 20.17 6.85
CA HIS A 115 -24.97 19.12 7.03
C HIS A 115 -25.19 18.29 5.76
N SER A 116 -24.61 18.69 4.62
CA SER A 116 -24.62 17.94 3.37
C SER A 116 -23.41 18.30 2.51
N GLY A 117 -22.98 17.36 1.66
CA GLY A 117 -21.87 17.55 0.72
C GLY A 117 -20.48 17.58 1.36
N TYR A 118 -19.54 18.12 0.59
CA TYR A 118 -18.12 18.15 0.95
C TYR A 118 -17.85 19.05 2.16
N CYS A 119 -17.13 18.53 3.15
CA CYS A 119 -16.75 19.23 4.37
C CYS A 119 -15.24 19.56 4.34
N LEU A 120 -14.92 20.82 4.01
CA LEU A 120 -13.54 21.30 3.98
C LEU A 120 -12.85 21.16 5.33
N GLN A 121 -13.55 21.40 6.44
CA GLN A 121 -12.98 21.27 7.79
C GLN A 121 -12.52 19.85 8.09
N CYS A 122 -13.33 18.83 7.77
CA CYS A 122 -12.92 17.43 7.90
C CYS A 122 -11.73 17.10 6.99
N ALA A 123 -11.73 17.57 5.74
CA ALA A 123 -10.60 17.34 4.82
C ALA A 123 -9.29 17.98 5.35
N THR A 124 -9.37 19.18 5.93
CA THR A 124 -8.21 19.86 6.53
C THR A 124 -7.70 19.13 7.76
N ILE A 125 -8.58 18.69 8.66
CA ILE A 125 -8.18 17.92 9.85
C ILE A 125 -7.51 16.61 9.42
N ALA A 126 -8.13 15.87 8.50
CA ALA A 126 -7.59 14.63 7.96
C ALA A 126 -6.19 14.83 7.36
N LYS A 127 -6.01 15.87 6.53
CA LYS A 127 -4.70 16.21 5.94
C LYS A 127 -3.64 16.46 7.00
N ASN A 128 -3.96 17.29 7.98
CA ASN A 128 -3.00 17.65 9.03
C ASN A 128 -2.65 16.44 9.90
N ASN A 129 -3.64 15.64 10.30
CA ASN A 129 -3.42 14.43 11.09
C ASN A 129 -2.55 13.43 10.33
N ALA A 130 -2.82 13.20 9.05
CA ALA A 130 -2.03 12.30 8.21
C ALA A 130 -0.60 12.80 7.98
N ASP A 131 -0.41 14.08 7.62
CA ASP A 131 0.92 14.64 7.37
C ASP A 131 1.78 14.63 8.63
N ASN A 132 1.23 15.04 9.78
CA ASN A 132 1.92 14.97 11.07
C ASN A 132 2.27 13.52 11.43
N PHE A 133 1.32 12.60 11.30
CA PHE A 133 1.57 11.18 11.60
C PHE A 133 2.67 10.59 10.72
N VAL A 134 2.65 10.88 9.41
CA VAL A 134 3.67 10.37 8.50
C VAL A 134 5.05 10.93 8.84
N ARG A 135 5.16 12.25 9.05
CA ARG A 135 6.45 12.92 9.30
C ARG A 135 7.04 12.55 10.66
N GLU A 136 6.22 12.53 11.70
CA GLU A 136 6.68 12.36 13.07
C GLU A 136 6.72 10.90 13.52
N THR A 137 5.92 10.01 12.89
CA THR A 137 5.81 8.61 13.31
C THR A 137 6.30 7.64 12.24
N VAL A 138 5.76 7.69 11.02
CA VAL A 138 6.01 6.68 9.99
C VAL A 138 7.44 6.77 9.45
N LEU A 139 7.81 7.91 8.88
CA LEU A 139 9.12 8.06 8.21
C LEU A 139 10.31 7.82 9.16
N PRO A 140 10.32 8.31 10.42
CA PRO A 140 11.42 8.04 11.34
C PRO A 140 11.55 6.56 11.69
N GLN A 141 10.44 5.85 11.92
CA GLN A 141 10.46 4.43 12.26
C GLN A 141 10.84 3.56 11.06
N LEU A 142 10.33 3.89 9.87
CA LEU A 142 10.75 3.26 8.62
C LEU A 142 12.24 3.43 8.34
N ARG A 143 12.79 4.62 8.62
CA ARG A 143 14.23 4.90 8.51
C ARG A 143 15.08 4.11 9.51
N ALA A 144 14.54 3.81 10.70
CA ALA A 144 15.22 3.04 11.72
C ALA A 144 15.32 1.53 11.37
N LEU A 145 14.39 1.04 10.55
CA LEU A 145 14.45 -0.31 9.99
C LEU A 145 15.49 -0.32 8.86
N THR A 146 16.66 -0.88 9.15
CA THR A 146 17.78 -0.92 8.21
C THR A 146 18.04 -2.32 7.68
N SER A 147 18.72 -2.44 6.54
CA SER A 147 19.20 -3.69 5.96
C SER A 147 20.48 -3.46 5.15
N ASN A 148 21.29 -4.50 4.99
CA ASN A 148 22.44 -4.50 4.09
C ASN A 148 22.11 -5.09 2.70
N THR A 149 20.85 -5.46 2.46
CA THR A 149 20.36 -5.90 1.14
C THR A 149 19.07 -5.19 0.76
N THR A 150 18.86 -4.91 -0.53
CA THR A 150 17.59 -4.37 -1.03
C THR A 150 16.49 -5.42 -1.06
N GLY A 151 15.24 -4.95 -1.15
CA GLY A 151 14.04 -5.79 -1.19
C GLY A 151 13.63 -6.30 0.19
N LEU A 152 12.68 -7.23 0.22
CA LEU A 152 12.24 -7.92 1.44
C LEU A 152 12.27 -9.41 1.16
N GLU A 153 13.03 -10.16 1.97
CA GLU A 153 13.24 -11.61 1.80
C GLU A 153 13.68 -12.01 0.38
N GLY A 154 14.57 -11.23 -0.22
CA GLY A 154 15.13 -11.49 -1.55
C GLY A 154 14.24 -11.06 -2.71
N PHE A 155 13.02 -10.57 -2.46
CA PHE A 155 12.16 -9.98 -3.48
C PHE A 155 12.35 -8.46 -3.52
N VAL A 156 12.79 -7.94 -4.67
CA VAL A 156 12.95 -6.51 -4.90
C VAL A 156 11.80 -6.02 -5.77
N ASN A 157 10.91 -5.21 -5.20
CA ASN A 157 9.83 -4.56 -5.93
C ASN A 157 10.05 -3.03 -5.93
N PRO A 158 10.62 -2.46 -7.00
CA PRO A 158 10.79 -1.02 -7.11
C PRO A 158 9.48 -0.26 -7.08
N PRO A 159 9.53 1.06 -6.82
CA PRO A 159 8.35 1.90 -6.91
C PRO A 159 7.75 1.91 -8.32
N GLY A 160 6.43 2.12 -8.41
CA GLY A 160 5.71 2.15 -9.69
C GLY A 160 6.27 3.12 -10.73
N TRP A 161 6.82 4.28 -10.32
CA TRP A 161 7.43 5.23 -11.26
C TRP A 161 8.75 4.73 -11.85
N VAL A 162 9.48 3.87 -11.14
CA VAL A 162 10.66 3.19 -11.70
C VAL A 162 10.20 2.11 -12.67
N LEU A 163 9.22 1.31 -12.26
CA LEU A 163 8.67 0.24 -13.08
C LEU A 163 8.01 0.76 -14.36
N GLU A 164 7.63 2.03 -14.45
CA GLU A 164 7.10 2.60 -15.69
C GLU A 164 8.15 2.74 -16.79
N TYR A 165 9.40 2.96 -16.41
CA TYR A 165 10.52 3.18 -17.34
C TYR A 165 11.41 1.96 -17.51
N ASP A 166 11.46 1.08 -16.52
CA ASP A 166 12.27 -0.14 -16.55
C ASP A 166 11.41 -1.38 -16.25
N LYS A 167 11.08 -2.10 -17.33
CA LYS A 167 10.15 -3.23 -17.35
C LYS A 167 10.86 -4.59 -17.30
N ARG A 168 12.08 -4.64 -16.74
CA ARG A 168 12.81 -5.91 -16.58
C ARG A 168 11.98 -6.92 -15.80
N GLN A 169 12.19 -8.21 -16.07
CA GLN A 169 11.43 -9.31 -15.46
C GLN A 169 11.80 -9.57 -14.00
N GLU A 170 13.03 -9.21 -13.60
CA GLU A 170 13.53 -9.40 -12.24
C GLU A 170 14.45 -8.24 -11.86
N TRP A 171 14.39 -7.86 -10.59
CA TRP A 171 15.26 -6.84 -10.01
C TRP A 171 16.28 -7.51 -9.09
N PRO A 172 17.59 -7.39 -9.36
CA PRO A 172 18.60 -8.06 -8.57
C PRO A 172 18.67 -7.47 -7.16
N VAL A 173 18.93 -8.33 -6.17
CA VAL A 173 19.26 -7.89 -4.82
C VAL A 173 20.61 -7.19 -4.83
N LYS A 174 20.62 -5.91 -4.45
CA LYS A 174 21.83 -5.13 -4.21
C LYS A 174 22.28 -5.34 -2.77
N LYS A 175 23.58 -5.49 -2.57
CA LYS A 175 24.20 -5.63 -1.24
C LYS A 175 25.02 -4.39 -0.92
N SER A 176 25.01 -3.97 0.33
CA SER A 176 25.95 -3.00 0.89
C SER A 176 26.80 -3.68 1.96
N VAL A 177 28.01 -3.15 2.17
CA VAL A 177 28.89 -3.55 3.29
C VAL A 177 28.27 -3.10 4.62
N THR A 178 27.52 -1.99 4.58
CA THR A 178 26.84 -1.36 5.71
C THR A 178 25.32 -1.53 5.62
N ARG A 179 24.60 -1.17 6.68
CA ARG A 179 23.12 -1.29 6.72
C ARG A 179 22.46 0.00 6.25
N ASP A 180 22.72 0.39 5.00
CA ASP A 180 22.35 1.71 4.49
C ASP A 180 20.97 1.75 3.85
N PHE A 181 20.36 0.58 3.60
CA PHE A 181 19.01 0.53 3.05
C PHE A 181 17.99 0.64 4.16
N VAL A 182 16.97 1.46 3.96
CA VAL A 182 15.88 1.69 4.90
C VAL A 182 14.59 1.08 4.36
N PHE A 183 13.65 0.76 5.25
CA PHE A 183 12.38 0.20 4.80
C PHE A 183 11.51 1.29 4.17
N CYS A 184 11.09 1.08 2.92
CA CYS A 184 10.31 2.03 2.15
C CYS A 184 8.93 1.47 1.82
N HIS A 185 7.89 2.30 1.82
CA HIS A 185 6.51 1.89 1.47
C HIS A 185 6.22 2.00 -0.04
N HIS A 186 6.87 2.95 -0.73
CA HIS A 186 6.70 3.28 -2.16
C HIS A 186 5.33 3.77 -2.65
N ASP A 187 4.26 3.58 -1.89
CA ASP A 187 2.93 4.13 -2.18
C ASP A 187 2.34 4.87 -0.97
N LEU A 188 3.18 5.57 -0.22
CA LEU A 188 2.74 6.32 0.95
C LEU A 188 2.01 7.59 0.49
N THR A 189 0.67 7.53 0.52
CA THR A 189 -0.25 8.60 0.13
C THR A 189 -1.49 8.63 1.04
N SER A 190 -2.32 9.68 0.93
CA SER A 190 -3.53 9.78 1.75
C SER A 190 -4.53 8.65 1.52
N TYR A 191 -4.59 8.05 0.33
CA TYR A 191 -5.53 6.95 0.07
C TYR A 191 -5.11 5.62 0.72
N ASN A 192 -3.86 5.53 1.20
CA ASN A 192 -3.31 4.39 1.95
C ASN A 192 -3.24 4.65 3.47
N ILE A 193 -3.90 5.70 3.94
CA ILE A 193 -4.05 6.01 5.36
C ILE A 193 -5.53 5.92 5.73
N LEU A 194 -5.84 5.07 6.71
CA LEU A 194 -7.17 4.96 7.29
C LEU A 194 -7.26 5.82 8.55
N LEU A 195 -8.30 6.63 8.63
CA LEU A 195 -8.61 7.48 9.76
C LEU A 195 -9.85 6.96 10.50
N ASP A 196 -9.99 7.28 11.78
CA ASP A 196 -11.25 7.10 12.48
C ASP A 196 -12.35 7.94 11.83
N TRP A 197 -13.49 7.31 11.56
CA TRP A 197 -14.57 7.95 10.82
C TRP A 197 -15.22 9.13 11.55
N GLN A 198 -15.01 9.29 12.86
CA GLN A 198 -15.53 10.41 13.67
C GLN A 198 -14.43 11.37 14.07
N THR A 199 -13.33 10.87 14.65
CA THR A 199 -12.27 11.73 15.21
C THR A 199 -11.24 12.17 14.16
N LEU A 200 -11.16 11.46 13.03
CA LEU A 200 -10.15 11.64 11.99
C LEU A 200 -8.71 11.37 12.48
N ASP A 201 -8.53 10.68 13.60
CA ASP A 201 -7.22 10.20 14.05
C ASP A 201 -6.75 9.02 13.19
N VAL A 202 -5.44 8.87 13.00
CA VAL A 202 -4.90 7.77 12.19
C VAL A 202 -5.13 6.42 12.87
N LYS A 203 -5.73 5.49 12.13
CA LYS A 203 -6.01 4.11 12.58
C LYS A 203 -5.13 3.06 11.96
N ALA A 204 -4.71 3.25 10.70
CA ALA A 204 -3.81 2.31 10.04
C ALA A 204 -3.15 2.91 8.79
N VAL A 205 -1.95 2.41 8.47
CA VAL A 205 -1.35 2.50 7.13
C VAL A 205 -1.54 1.17 6.43
N ILE A 206 -2.02 1.18 5.20
CA ILE A 206 -2.40 -0.01 4.42
C ILE A 206 -1.66 -0.06 3.08
N ASP A 207 -1.81 -1.16 2.34
CA ASP A 207 -1.31 -1.32 0.98
C ASP A 207 0.23 -1.34 0.86
N TRP A 208 0.86 -2.20 1.68
CA TRP A 208 2.31 -2.36 1.77
C TRP A 208 2.92 -3.25 0.68
N GLU A 209 2.20 -3.51 -0.41
CA GLU A 209 2.63 -4.51 -1.41
C GLU A 209 3.87 -4.12 -2.21
N ASP A 210 4.14 -2.82 -2.32
CA ASP A 210 5.31 -2.28 -3.03
C ASP A 210 6.50 -1.97 -2.12
N CYS A 211 6.43 -2.36 -0.85
CA CYS A 211 7.46 -2.02 0.12
C CYS A 211 8.73 -2.90 0.01
N GLY A 212 9.80 -2.47 0.68
CA GLY A 212 11.01 -3.26 0.90
C GLY A 212 12.16 -2.39 1.38
N PHE A 213 13.37 -2.96 1.53
CA PHE A 213 14.56 -2.18 1.86
C PHE A 213 15.16 -1.52 0.60
N PHE A 214 15.37 -0.20 0.63
CA PHE A 214 15.90 0.58 -0.48
C PHE A 214 16.79 1.73 0.00
N PRO A 215 17.61 2.34 -0.88
CA PRO A 215 18.30 3.59 -0.56
C PRO A 215 17.32 4.65 -0.04
N PRO A 216 17.66 5.38 1.03
CA PRO A 216 16.74 6.31 1.71
C PRO A 216 16.23 7.43 0.81
N GLU A 217 16.96 7.77 -0.25
CA GLU A 217 16.57 8.76 -1.26
C GLU A 217 15.31 8.38 -2.04
N ILE A 218 14.97 7.09 -2.08
CA ILE A 218 13.81 6.58 -2.82
C ILE A 218 12.51 6.75 -2.03
N GLN A 219 12.57 6.89 -0.71
CA GLN A 219 11.38 7.04 0.12
C GLN A 219 10.66 8.36 -0.18
N GLN A 220 9.42 8.26 -0.63
CA GLN A 220 8.57 9.41 -0.95
C GLN A 220 7.32 9.44 -0.05
N TRP A 221 6.89 10.66 0.30
CA TRP A 221 5.58 10.94 0.87
C TRP A 221 4.92 11.99 -0.02
N LYS A 222 3.76 11.64 -0.61
CA LYS A 222 2.97 12.51 -1.47
C LYS A 222 1.54 12.46 -0.98
N TYR A 223 0.98 13.58 -0.53
CA TYR A 223 -0.33 13.56 0.09
C TYR A 223 -1.39 13.15 -0.93
N THR A 224 -1.36 13.77 -2.12
CA THR A 224 -2.36 13.52 -3.16
C THR A 224 -1.87 12.55 -4.25
N ARG A 225 -2.85 11.99 -4.98
CA ARG A 225 -2.57 11.20 -6.19
C ARG A 225 -1.87 12.03 -7.27
N ALA A 226 -2.20 13.32 -7.40
CA ALA A 226 -1.57 14.21 -8.39
C ALA A 226 -0.07 14.41 -8.08
N GLU A 227 0.25 14.76 -6.83
CA GLU A 227 1.64 14.89 -6.36
C GLU A 227 2.44 13.59 -6.51
N ARG A 228 1.77 12.42 -6.40
CA ARG A 228 2.39 11.13 -6.70
C ARG A 228 2.64 10.95 -8.19
N PHE A 229 1.71 11.35 -9.07
CA PHE A 229 1.89 11.24 -10.51
C PHE A 229 3.05 12.09 -11.03
N GLU A 230 3.36 13.22 -10.39
CA GLU A 230 4.54 14.02 -10.71
C GLU A 230 5.85 13.20 -10.63
N LEU A 231 5.92 12.18 -9.76
CA LEU A 231 7.09 11.28 -9.69
C LEU A 231 7.30 10.46 -10.98
N PHE A 232 6.22 10.18 -11.71
CA PHE A 232 6.27 9.47 -12.99
C PHE A 232 6.72 10.40 -14.11
N GLU A 233 6.49 11.70 -13.99
CA GLU A 233 6.85 12.69 -15.02
C GLU A 233 8.30 13.20 -14.83
N ASP A 234 8.85 13.11 -13.62
CA ASP A 234 10.24 13.48 -13.32
C ASP A 234 11.24 12.42 -13.79
N THR A 235 11.55 12.46 -15.08
CA THR A 235 12.51 11.54 -15.72
C THR A 235 13.91 11.56 -15.09
N ALA A 236 14.36 12.70 -14.55
CA ALA A 236 15.66 12.80 -13.90
C ALA A 236 15.67 12.05 -12.55
N LEU A 237 14.59 12.21 -11.77
CA LEU A 237 14.38 11.44 -10.55
C LEU A 237 14.30 9.94 -10.84
N VAL A 238 13.53 9.54 -11.85
CA VAL A 238 13.40 8.13 -12.26
C VAL A 238 14.77 7.54 -12.60
N GLN A 239 15.56 8.21 -13.44
CA GLN A 239 16.91 7.74 -13.81
C GLN A 239 17.82 7.61 -12.59
N LYS A 240 17.76 8.59 -11.67
CA LYS A 240 18.49 8.52 -10.40
C LYS A 240 18.04 7.33 -9.54
N HIS A 241 16.73 7.07 -9.45
CA HIS A 241 16.22 5.96 -8.65
C HIS A 241 16.59 4.61 -9.26
N ILE A 242 16.57 4.47 -10.59
CA ILE A 242 17.07 3.28 -11.28
C ILE A 242 18.53 3.04 -10.91
N SER A 243 19.41 4.05 -11.03
CA SER A 243 20.84 3.86 -10.73
C SER A 243 21.11 3.52 -9.26
N LEU A 244 20.29 4.02 -8.34
CA LEU A 244 20.40 3.71 -6.91
C LEU A 244 20.08 2.25 -6.58
N ILE A 245 19.09 1.65 -7.27
CA ILE A 245 18.62 0.28 -7.00
C ILE A 245 19.54 -0.77 -7.63
N LEU A 246 20.16 -0.46 -8.77
CA LEU A 246 20.99 -1.42 -9.48
C LEU A 246 22.34 -1.66 -8.79
N PRO A 247 22.84 -2.90 -8.78
CA PRO A 247 24.23 -3.18 -8.44
C PRO A 247 25.17 -2.38 -9.34
N GLU A 248 26.31 -1.97 -8.79
CA GLU A 248 27.42 -1.40 -9.57
C GLU A 248 28.04 -2.44 -10.51
#